data_AF-A0A9P5NJP6-F1
#
_entry.id   AF-A0A9P5NJP6-F1
#
_cell.length_a   1.000
_cell.length_b   1.000
_cell.length_c   1.000
_cell.angle_alpha   90.00
_cell.angle_beta   90.00
_cell.angle_gamma   90.00
#
_symmetry.space_group_name_H-M   'P 1'
#
loop_
_entity.id
_entity.type
_entity.pdbx_description
1 polymer ?
#
loop_
_entity_poly.entity_id
_entity_poly.type
_entity_poly.pdbx_seq_one_letter_code
_entity_poly.pdbx_strand_id
1 'polypeptide(L)'
;MPPVIALPLLSNESAKTVKLPAPPSQPPTVTDITNSLHYSQDLLVAHGRKKVKDEEVFQAELYKNKLISSHEGGEPAWFTAAMNRILDEQLAPIKADIRTLKDDVHGLKGELSSVRRIAAITYNMSAGTGDEAGFEIVPFPNGQDPTKAPHNLPPLKCAKDVKELSTNGDRRDQYYRGYYPPTAPARLPPISERIDKIFVAIGAKNY
;
A
#
# COMPACT_ATOMS: atom_id res chain seq x y z
N MET A 1 -13.11 -7.28 -26.45
CA MET A 1 -13.24 -8.59 -27.12
C MET A 1 -11.84 -9.07 -27.48
N PRO A 2 -11.48 -10.34 -27.21
CA PRO A 2 -10.19 -10.86 -27.65
C PRO A 2 -10.07 -10.78 -29.18
N PRO A 3 -8.86 -10.54 -29.72
CA PRO A 3 -8.68 -10.40 -31.16
C PRO A 3 -8.99 -11.71 -31.89
N VAL A 4 -9.78 -11.64 -32.97
CA VAL A 4 -10.09 -12.79 -33.83
C VAL A 4 -8.79 -13.30 -34.47
N ILE A 5 -8.50 -14.60 -34.32
CA ILE A 5 -7.37 -15.23 -34.99
C ILE A 5 -7.79 -15.56 -36.42
N ALA A 6 -7.25 -14.83 -37.38
CA ALA A 6 -7.50 -15.06 -38.81
C ALA A 6 -6.87 -16.39 -39.27
N LEU A 7 -7.53 -17.03 -40.22
CA LEU A 7 -7.00 -18.23 -40.90
C LEU A 7 -5.74 -17.88 -41.71
N PRO A 8 -4.77 -18.80 -41.79
CA PRO A 8 -3.58 -18.62 -42.61
C PRO A 8 -3.97 -18.56 -44.10
N LEU A 9 -3.26 -17.72 -44.86
CA LEU A 9 -3.47 -17.61 -46.30
C LEU A 9 -2.84 -18.81 -47.01
N LEU A 10 -3.58 -19.38 -47.95
CA LEU A 10 -3.14 -20.50 -48.77
C LEU A 10 -3.39 -20.17 -50.23
N SER A 11 -2.40 -20.42 -51.09
CA SER A 11 -2.54 -20.22 -52.53
C SER A 11 -3.49 -21.24 -53.15
N ASN A 12 -4.08 -20.90 -54.29
CA ASN A 12 -5.03 -21.79 -55.01
C ASN A 12 -4.40 -23.14 -55.41
N GLU A 13 -3.08 -23.19 -55.62
CA GLU A 13 -2.37 -24.44 -55.93
C GLU A 13 -2.21 -25.30 -54.67
N SER A 14 -1.78 -24.69 -53.57
CA SER A 14 -1.62 -25.35 -52.28
C SER A 14 -2.96 -25.84 -51.71
N ALA A 15 -4.05 -25.11 -51.95
CA ALA A 15 -5.42 -25.49 -51.54
C ALA A 15 -5.95 -26.77 -52.22
N LYS A 16 -5.36 -27.20 -53.34
CA LYS A 16 -5.67 -28.51 -53.96
C LYS A 16 -5.02 -29.66 -53.20
N THR A 17 -4.00 -29.38 -52.39
CA THR A 17 -3.17 -30.39 -51.73
C THR A 17 -3.45 -30.45 -50.23
N VAL A 18 -3.61 -29.30 -49.57
CA VAL A 18 -3.84 -29.19 -48.12
C VAL A 18 -5.13 -28.43 -47.88
N LYS A 19 -5.94 -28.94 -46.94
CA LYS A 19 -7.21 -28.31 -46.55
C LYS A 19 -6.95 -27.29 -45.44
N LEU A 20 -7.57 -26.11 -45.55
CA LEU A 20 -7.57 -25.13 -44.47
C LEU A 20 -8.31 -25.69 -43.24
N PRO A 21 -7.83 -25.38 -42.03
CA PRO A 21 -8.54 -25.72 -40.81
C PRO A 21 -9.84 -24.92 -40.70
N ALA A 22 -10.77 -25.40 -39.89
CA ALA A 22 -11.96 -24.63 -39.54
C ALA A 22 -11.57 -23.32 -38.80
N PRO A 23 -12.37 -22.24 -38.92
CA PRO A 23 -12.18 -21.04 -38.11
C PRO A 23 -12.13 -21.41 -36.62
N PRO A 24 -11.13 -20.93 -35.87
CA PRO A 24 -10.96 -21.30 -34.47
C PRO A 24 -12.03 -20.67 -33.58
N SER A 25 -12.32 -21.32 -32.46
CA SER A 25 -13.22 -20.80 -31.43
C SER A 25 -12.63 -19.57 -30.72
N GLN A 26 -13.46 -18.84 -29.97
CA GLN A 26 -13.03 -17.72 -29.12
C GLN A 26 -13.52 -17.90 -27.68
N PRO A 27 -12.64 -18.27 -26.73
CA PRO A 27 -11.21 -18.53 -26.89
C PRO A 27 -10.90 -19.82 -27.68
N PRO A 28 -9.67 -19.98 -28.24
CA PRO A 28 -9.27 -21.21 -28.89
C PRO A 28 -9.37 -22.41 -27.97
N THR A 29 -9.94 -23.50 -28.49
CA THR A 29 -10.03 -24.79 -27.80
C THR A 29 -8.79 -25.64 -28.04
N VAL A 30 -8.61 -26.69 -27.24
CA VAL A 30 -7.57 -27.73 -27.50
C VAL A 30 -7.77 -28.37 -28.88
N THR A 31 -9.01 -28.49 -29.35
CA THR A 31 -9.33 -28.97 -30.70
C THR A 31 -8.80 -28.02 -31.77
N ASP A 32 -8.95 -26.70 -31.58
CA ASP A 32 -8.41 -25.70 -32.51
C ASP A 32 -6.88 -25.76 -32.60
N ILE A 33 -6.20 -25.93 -31.44
CA ILE A 33 -4.74 -26.12 -31.38
C ILE A 33 -4.33 -27.41 -32.10
N THR A 34 -5.02 -28.52 -31.83
CA THR A 34 -4.72 -29.83 -32.44
C THR A 34 -4.92 -29.77 -33.97
N ASN A 35 -5.99 -29.15 -34.43
CA ASN A 35 -6.25 -28.96 -35.86
C ASN A 35 -5.15 -28.10 -36.52
N SER A 36 -4.65 -27.06 -35.82
CA SER A 36 -3.55 -26.25 -36.33
C SER A 36 -2.23 -27.01 -36.41
N LEU A 37 -1.99 -27.94 -35.49
CA LEU A 37 -0.81 -28.82 -35.50
C LEU A 37 -0.86 -29.76 -36.71
N HIS A 38 -1.99 -30.44 -36.93
CA HIS A 38 -2.19 -31.30 -38.10
C HIS A 38 -2.04 -30.51 -39.41
N TYR A 39 -2.63 -29.32 -39.47
CA TYR A 39 -2.52 -28.44 -40.63
C TYR A 39 -1.06 -28.06 -40.94
N SER A 40 -0.26 -27.69 -39.94
CA SER A 40 1.17 -27.40 -40.13
C SER A 40 1.95 -28.64 -40.60
N GLN A 41 1.64 -29.81 -40.05
CA GLN A 41 2.27 -31.07 -40.45
C GLN A 41 1.94 -31.44 -41.90
N ASP A 42 0.70 -31.29 -42.33
CA ASP A 42 0.28 -31.53 -43.72
C ASP A 42 1.00 -30.58 -44.70
N LEU A 43 1.17 -29.31 -44.32
CA LEU A 43 1.94 -28.34 -45.12
C LEU A 43 3.42 -28.71 -45.21
N LEU A 44 4.04 -29.14 -44.12
CA LEU A 44 5.44 -29.61 -44.14
C LEU A 44 5.63 -30.82 -45.07
N VAL A 45 4.70 -31.78 -45.03
CA VAL A 45 4.72 -32.95 -45.92
C VAL A 45 4.53 -32.55 -47.39
N ALA A 46 3.59 -31.63 -47.66
CA ALA A 46 3.35 -31.14 -49.01
C ALA A 46 4.51 -30.28 -49.56
N HIS A 47 5.15 -29.50 -48.68
CA HIS A 47 6.34 -28.71 -48.96
C HIS A 47 7.53 -29.60 -49.35
N GLY A 48 7.79 -30.69 -48.61
CA GLY A 48 8.81 -31.67 -48.98
C GLY A 48 8.60 -32.31 -50.36
N ARG A 49 7.36 -32.30 -50.86
CA ARG A 49 6.98 -32.73 -52.22
C ARG A 49 6.97 -31.60 -53.25
N LYS A 50 7.43 -30.40 -52.87
CA LYS A 50 7.45 -29.16 -53.68
C LYS A 50 6.06 -28.72 -54.16
N LYS A 51 5.00 -29.02 -53.40
CA LYS A 51 3.61 -28.66 -53.72
C LYS A 51 3.11 -27.39 -53.03
N VAL A 52 3.89 -26.86 -52.09
CA VAL A 52 3.56 -25.73 -51.21
C VAL A 52 4.82 -24.88 -51.05
N LYS A 53 4.68 -23.56 -50.90
CA LYS A 53 5.80 -22.61 -50.75
C LYS A 53 6.26 -22.50 -49.30
N ASP A 54 7.53 -22.16 -49.09
CA ASP A 54 8.13 -21.93 -47.76
C ASP A 54 7.30 -20.95 -46.91
N GLU A 55 6.81 -19.87 -47.52
CA GLU A 55 6.01 -18.85 -46.85
C GLU A 55 4.70 -19.43 -46.27
N GLU A 56 4.05 -20.37 -46.95
CA GLU A 56 2.80 -20.96 -46.47
C GLU A 56 3.04 -21.86 -45.25
N VAL A 57 4.20 -22.55 -45.20
CA VAL A 57 4.64 -23.32 -44.04
C VAL A 57 4.93 -22.39 -42.86
N PHE A 58 5.64 -21.28 -43.11
CA PHE A 58 5.93 -20.28 -42.08
C PHE A 58 4.65 -19.65 -41.49
N GLN A 59 3.69 -19.29 -42.34
CA GLN A 59 2.40 -18.74 -41.89
C GLN A 59 1.59 -19.75 -41.07
N ALA A 60 1.67 -21.04 -41.37
CA ALA A 60 1.02 -22.08 -40.57
C ALA A 60 1.64 -22.23 -39.18
N GLU A 61 2.96 -22.13 -39.06
CA GLU A 61 3.66 -22.12 -37.76
C GLU A 61 3.30 -20.88 -36.94
N LEU A 62 3.22 -19.70 -37.56
CA LEU A 62 2.75 -18.48 -36.89
C LEU A 62 1.31 -18.62 -36.40
N TYR A 63 0.41 -19.17 -37.23
CA TYR A 63 -0.98 -19.44 -36.87
C TYR A 63 -1.09 -20.38 -35.67
N LYS A 64 -0.36 -21.50 -35.68
CA LYS A 64 -0.28 -22.45 -34.56
C LYS A 64 0.21 -21.77 -33.28
N ASN A 65 1.30 -21.03 -33.34
CA ASN A 65 1.86 -20.34 -32.17
C ASN A 65 0.89 -19.29 -31.60
N LYS A 66 0.14 -18.59 -32.47
CA LYS A 66 -0.89 -17.63 -32.07
C LYS A 66 -2.08 -18.30 -31.38
N LEU A 67 -2.47 -19.50 -31.80
CA LEU A 67 -3.51 -20.29 -31.13
C LEU A 67 -3.05 -20.77 -29.76
N ILE A 68 -1.83 -21.28 -29.66
CA ILE A 68 -1.25 -21.73 -28.38
C ILE A 68 -1.16 -20.56 -27.40
N SER A 69 -0.62 -19.41 -27.81
CA SER A 69 -0.49 -18.24 -26.94
C SER A 69 -1.83 -17.58 -26.55
N SER A 70 -2.90 -17.85 -27.30
CA SER A 70 -4.24 -17.34 -27.01
C SER A 70 -5.10 -18.33 -26.21
N HIS A 71 -4.60 -19.54 -25.97
CA HIS A 71 -5.25 -20.53 -25.10
C HIS A 71 -4.85 -20.29 -23.65
N GLU A 72 -5.79 -20.50 -22.73
CA GLU A 72 -5.56 -20.33 -21.30
C GLU A 72 -4.51 -21.36 -20.81
N GLY A 73 -3.39 -20.90 -20.28
CA GLY A 73 -2.27 -21.77 -19.88
C GLY A 73 -1.35 -22.20 -21.03
N GLY A 74 -1.45 -21.57 -22.19
CA GLY A 74 -0.53 -21.77 -23.32
C GLY A 74 0.80 -21.05 -23.20
N GLU A 75 1.04 -20.30 -22.12
CA GLU A 75 2.33 -19.68 -21.85
C GLU A 75 3.38 -20.74 -21.51
N PRO A 76 4.62 -20.62 -22.03
CA PRO A 76 5.71 -21.48 -21.61
C PRO A 76 5.94 -21.36 -20.10
N ALA A 77 6.28 -22.47 -19.43
CA ALA A 77 6.53 -22.48 -17.99
C ALA A 77 7.62 -21.46 -17.54
N TRP A 78 8.55 -21.11 -18.43
CA TRP A 78 9.58 -20.10 -18.17
C TRP A 78 9.04 -18.66 -18.24
N PHE A 79 7.94 -18.40 -18.96
CA PHE A 79 7.42 -17.07 -19.23
C PHE A 79 6.96 -16.38 -17.95
N THR A 80 6.19 -17.08 -17.10
CA THR A 80 5.77 -16.54 -15.79
C THR A 80 6.97 -16.20 -14.91
N ALA A 81 7.98 -17.06 -14.88
CA ALA A 81 9.20 -16.82 -14.10
C ALA A 81 9.99 -15.61 -14.63
N ALA A 82 10.13 -15.46 -15.95
CA ALA A 82 10.79 -14.32 -16.56
C ALA A 82 10.02 -13.01 -16.35
N MET A 83 8.69 -13.04 -16.50
CA MET A 83 7.84 -11.87 -16.24
C MET A 83 7.88 -11.44 -14.78
N ASN A 84 7.81 -12.39 -13.84
CA ASN A 84 7.94 -12.09 -12.41
C ASN A 84 9.29 -11.48 -12.09
N ARG A 85 10.38 -11.96 -12.69
CA ARG A 85 11.71 -11.36 -12.52
C ARG A 85 11.76 -9.92 -13.00
N ILE A 86 11.25 -9.64 -14.21
CA ILE A 86 11.22 -8.28 -14.77
C ILE A 86 10.35 -7.37 -13.88
N LEU A 87 9.18 -7.85 -13.46
CA LEU A 87 8.31 -7.11 -12.56
C LEU A 87 8.99 -6.84 -11.22
N ASP A 88 9.67 -7.81 -10.63
CA ASP A 88 10.38 -7.60 -9.37
C ASP A 88 11.55 -6.61 -9.53
N GLU A 89 12.34 -6.70 -10.60
CA GLU A 89 13.42 -5.75 -10.89
C GLU A 89 12.91 -4.32 -11.08
N GLN A 90 11.79 -4.15 -11.79
CA GLN A 90 11.16 -2.84 -12.04
C GLN A 90 10.44 -2.28 -10.81
N LEU A 91 9.82 -3.13 -10.01
CA LEU A 91 9.08 -2.72 -8.81
C LEU A 91 9.97 -2.58 -7.57
N ALA A 92 11.16 -3.17 -7.55
CA ALA A 92 12.12 -3.05 -6.46
C ALA A 92 12.42 -1.59 -6.04
N PRO A 93 12.76 -0.65 -6.95
CA PRO A 93 13.00 0.74 -6.58
C PRO A 93 11.74 1.39 -6.01
N ILE A 94 10.58 1.16 -6.61
CA ILE A 94 9.30 1.71 -6.13
C ILE A 94 8.96 1.18 -4.72
N LYS A 95 9.20 -0.11 -4.46
CA LYS A 95 9.02 -0.71 -3.13
C LYS A 95 9.96 -0.07 -2.10
N ALA A 96 11.18 0.30 -2.49
CA ALA A 96 12.12 0.99 -1.62
C ALA A 96 11.65 2.43 -1.33
N ASP A 97 11.26 3.18 -2.36
CA ASP A 97 10.76 4.55 -2.22
C ASP A 97 9.53 4.63 -1.32
N ILE A 98 8.59 3.68 -1.45
CA ILE A 98 7.41 3.59 -0.58
C ILE A 98 7.80 3.40 0.89
N ARG A 99 8.88 2.65 1.18
CA ARG A 99 9.37 2.47 2.56
C ARG A 99 9.96 3.78 3.09
N THR A 100 10.81 4.44 2.30
CA THR A 100 11.39 5.74 2.65
C THR A 100 10.31 6.79 2.91
N LEU A 101 9.32 6.91 2.02
CA LEU A 101 8.20 7.84 2.19
C LEU A 101 7.39 7.55 3.46
N LYS A 102 7.20 6.27 3.81
CA LYS A 102 6.51 5.89 5.04
C LYS A 102 7.30 6.34 6.28
N ASP A 103 8.61 6.16 6.27
CA ASP A 103 9.48 6.57 7.37
C ASP A 103 9.52 8.11 7.50
N ASP A 104 9.60 8.83 6.38
CA ASP A 104 9.54 10.30 6.35
C ASP A 104 8.21 10.82 6.90
N VAL A 105 7.08 10.25 6.49
CA VAL A 105 5.75 10.61 7.02
C VAL A 105 5.65 10.33 8.52
N HIS A 106 6.23 9.23 9.01
CA HIS A 106 6.30 8.96 10.44
C HIS A 106 7.15 10.00 11.18
N GLY A 107 8.30 10.40 10.61
CA GLY A 107 9.15 11.46 11.12
C GLY A 107 8.41 12.80 11.24
N LEU A 108 7.81 13.26 10.13
CA LEU A 108 7.04 14.51 10.08
C LEU A 108 5.89 14.55 11.07
N LYS A 109 5.19 13.43 11.27
CA LYS A 109 4.12 13.34 12.27
C LYS A 109 4.65 13.51 13.70
N GLY A 110 5.84 12.99 13.99
CA GLY A 110 6.53 13.18 15.27
C GLY A 110 6.94 14.64 15.50
N GLU A 111 7.52 15.27 14.47
CA GLU A 111 7.91 16.68 14.52
C GLU A 111 6.70 17.61 14.71
N LEU A 112 5.62 17.40 13.94
CA LEU A 112 4.39 18.18 14.06
C LEU A 112 3.75 18.05 15.45
N SER A 113 3.78 16.86 16.03
CA SER A 113 3.28 16.64 17.40
C SER A 113 4.11 17.41 18.43
N SER A 114 5.43 17.48 18.23
CA SER A 114 6.34 18.25 19.09
C SER A 114 6.11 19.74 18.96
N VAL A 115 5.95 20.26 17.73
CA VAL A 115 5.63 21.66 17.46
C VAL A 115 4.31 22.06 18.09
N ARG A 116 3.25 21.26 17.92
CA ARG A 116 1.93 21.52 18.53
C ARG A 116 2.03 21.60 20.06
N ARG A 117 2.81 20.69 20.68
CA ARG A 117 3.04 20.69 22.13
C ARG A 117 3.77 21.96 22.58
N ILE A 118 4.85 22.34 21.90
CA ILE A 118 5.62 23.55 22.24
C ILE A 118 4.74 24.80 22.07
N ALA A 119 3.98 24.91 20.98
CA ALA A 119 3.09 26.03 20.75
C ALA A 119 2.03 26.18 21.85
N ALA A 120 1.40 25.07 22.27
CA ALA A 120 0.42 25.07 23.35
C ALA A 120 1.04 25.47 24.70
N ILE A 121 2.24 24.97 25.03
CA ILE A 121 2.97 25.36 26.25
C ILE A 121 3.29 26.85 26.23
N THR A 122 3.85 27.36 25.13
CA THR A 122 4.21 28.77 24.98
C THR A 122 2.98 29.67 25.08
N TYR A 123 1.86 29.28 24.47
CA TYR A 123 0.60 30.00 24.60
C TYR A 123 0.14 30.04 26.05
N ASN A 124 0.09 28.89 26.74
CA ASN A 124 -0.34 28.81 28.13
C ASN A 124 0.55 29.62 29.08
N MET A 125 1.85 29.71 28.79
CA MET A 125 2.77 30.57 29.54
C MET A 125 2.39 32.06 29.44
N SER A 126 1.82 32.49 28.32
CA SER A 126 1.35 33.86 28.12
C SER A 126 -0.08 34.13 28.61
N ALA A 127 -0.85 33.07 28.88
CA ALA A 127 -2.27 33.13 29.24
C ALA A 127 -2.55 33.41 30.74
N GLY A 128 -1.52 33.60 31.56
CA GLY A 128 -1.67 33.85 33.00
C GLY A 128 -2.32 32.69 33.75
N THR A 129 -3.43 32.95 34.45
CA THR A 129 -4.23 31.93 35.16
C THR A 129 -5.20 31.18 34.26
N GLY A 130 -5.41 31.64 33.02
CA GLY A 130 -6.36 31.07 32.09
C GLY A 130 -7.81 31.54 32.27
N ASP A 131 -8.07 32.56 33.11
CA ASP A 131 -9.42 33.05 33.38
C ASP A 131 -9.98 33.91 32.23
N GLU A 132 -9.14 34.75 31.60
CA GLU A 132 -9.54 35.60 30.46
C GLU A 132 -9.29 34.92 29.11
N ALA A 133 -8.21 34.15 29.02
CA ALA A 133 -7.84 33.37 27.83
C ALA A 133 -7.54 31.94 28.27
N GLY A 134 -8.47 31.02 28.05
CA GLY A 134 -8.34 29.64 28.51
C GLY A 134 -7.12 28.93 27.91
N PHE A 135 -6.50 28.06 28.69
CA PHE A 135 -5.38 27.24 28.27
C PHE A 135 -5.71 26.37 27.05
N GLU A 136 -4.73 26.28 26.17
CA GLU A 136 -4.67 25.29 25.10
C GLU A 136 -4.35 23.91 25.64
N ILE A 137 -4.89 22.90 24.97
CA ILE A 137 -4.65 21.50 25.33
C ILE A 137 -3.22 21.15 24.93
N VAL A 138 -2.40 20.84 25.93
CA VAL A 138 -1.02 20.39 25.72
C VAL A 138 -1.01 18.87 25.53
N PRO A 139 -0.69 18.34 24.33
CA PRO A 139 -0.57 16.91 24.11
C PRO A 139 0.50 16.29 25.02
N PHE A 140 0.36 15.01 25.36
CA PHE A 140 1.41 14.26 26.06
C PHE A 140 2.71 14.20 25.23
N PRO A 141 3.87 13.87 25.84
CA PRO A 141 5.15 13.78 25.11
C PRO A 141 5.13 12.79 23.94
N ASN A 142 4.24 11.79 23.98
CA ASN A 142 4.01 10.86 22.86
C ASN A 142 3.07 11.41 21.76
N GLY A 143 2.69 12.69 21.82
CA GLY A 143 1.81 13.38 20.88
C GLY A 143 0.31 13.12 21.09
N GLN A 144 -0.08 12.27 22.03
CA GLN A 144 -1.50 11.96 22.26
C GLN A 144 -2.22 13.11 22.96
N ASP A 145 -3.47 13.36 22.55
CA ASP A 145 -4.34 14.35 23.14
C ASP A 145 -4.96 13.78 24.44
N PRO A 146 -4.72 14.39 25.63
CA PRO A 146 -5.24 13.90 26.89
C PRO A 146 -6.77 13.81 26.93
N THR A 147 -7.46 14.64 26.14
CA THR A 147 -8.91 14.78 26.17
C THR A 147 -9.64 13.85 25.21
N LYS A 148 -8.90 13.18 24.32
CA LYS A 148 -9.44 12.24 23.33
C LYS A 148 -9.14 10.80 23.74
N ALA A 149 -9.78 9.85 23.06
CA ALA A 149 -9.46 8.44 23.21
C ALA A 149 -7.95 8.20 22.96
N PRO A 150 -7.30 7.33 23.76
CA PRO A 150 -7.88 6.44 24.78
C PRO A 150 -8.07 7.06 26.18
N HIS A 151 -7.57 8.28 26.40
CA HIS A 151 -7.43 8.87 27.75
C HIS A 151 -8.71 9.52 28.26
N ASN A 152 -9.42 10.26 27.40
CA ASN A 152 -10.71 10.90 27.71
C ASN A 152 -10.69 11.75 29.02
N LEU A 153 -9.58 12.41 29.31
CA LEU A 153 -9.42 13.24 30.51
C LEU A 153 -10.11 14.59 30.34
N PRO A 154 -10.60 15.22 31.43
CA PRO A 154 -11.25 16.52 31.33
C PRO A 154 -10.25 17.60 30.92
N PRO A 155 -10.57 18.50 29.98
CA PRO A 155 -9.67 19.55 29.55
C PRO A 155 -9.28 20.46 30.72
N LEU A 156 -8.00 20.84 30.79
CA LEU A 156 -7.47 21.80 31.77
C LEU A 156 -7.42 23.17 31.09
N LYS A 157 -8.47 23.96 31.25
CA LYS A 157 -8.67 25.27 30.59
C LYS A 157 -8.24 26.45 31.45
N CYS A 158 -8.06 26.28 32.75
CA CYS A 158 -7.46 27.31 33.60
C CYS A 158 -6.77 26.69 34.81
N ALA A 159 -6.12 27.53 35.63
CA ALA A 159 -5.44 27.09 36.84
C ALA A 159 -6.40 26.45 37.85
N LYS A 160 -7.68 26.87 37.86
CA LYS A 160 -8.71 26.26 38.71
C LYS A 160 -8.93 24.79 38.34
N ASP A 161 -9.06 24.46 37.06
CA ASP A 161 -9.26 23.07 36.61
C ASP A 161 -8.12 22.15 37.06
N VAL A 162 -6.88 22.65 37.02
CA VAL A 162 -5.71 21.90 37.49
C VAL A 162 -5.77 21.72 39.01
N LYS A 163 -6.11 22.76 39.77
CA LYS A 163 -6.26 22.68 41.24
C LYS A 163 -7.37 21.72 41.64
N GLU A 164 -8.45 21.63 40.88
CA GLU A 164 -9.55 20.69 41.11
C GLU A 164 -9.13 19.22 40.94
N LEU A 165 -8.04 18.92 40.22
CA LEU A 165 -7.48 17.56 40.19
C LEU A 165 -6.99 17.08 41.57
N SER A 166 -6.74 17.98 42.53
CA SER A 166 -6.33 17.60 43.89
C SER A 166 -7.35 16.72 44.60
N THR A 167 -8.65 16.93 44.32
CA THR A 167 -9.76 16.15 44.88
C THR A 167 -10.11 14.92 44.05
N ASN A 168 -9.63 14.82 42.80
CA ASN A 168 -9.88 13.70 41.89
C ASN A 168 -8.60 12.88 41.63
N GLY A 169 -8.38 11.87 42.47
CA GLY A 169 -7.16 11.06 42.47
C GLY A 169 -6.84 10.38 41.14
N ASP A 170 -7.84 9.77 40.51
CA ASP A 170 -7.63 8.98 39.29
C ASP A 170 -7.27 9.85 38.08
N ARG A 171 -7.92 11.01 37.93
CA ARG A 171 -7.66 11.92 36.81
C ARG A 171 -6.31 12.62 36.94
N ARG A 172 -5.96 13.06 38.16
CA ARG A 172 -4.62 13.60 38.46
C ARG A 172 -3.54 12.61 38.08
N ASP A 173 -3.72 11.34 38.47
CA ASP A 173 -2.69 10.32 38.30
C ASP A 173 -2.51 9.94 36.82
N GLN A 174 -3.59 9.94 36.06
CA GLN A 174 -3.55 9.78 34.61
C GLN A 174 -2.86 10.95 33.91
N TYR A 175 -3.19 12.20 34.27
CA TYR A 175 -2.49 13.37 33.75
C TYR A 175 -0.99 13.34 34.05
N TYR A 176 -0.64 13.06 35.31
CA TYR A 176 0.75 12.97 35.74
C TYR A 176 1.50 11.88 34.96
N ARG A 177 0.95 10.65 34.88
CA ARG A 177 1.58 9.55 34.15
C ARG A 177 1.67 9.80 32.65
N GLY A 178 0.71 10.52 32.08
CA GLY A 178 0.74 10.89 30.66
C GLY A 178 1.87 11.86 30.35
N TYR A 179 2.09 12.87 31.19
CA TYR A 179 3.20 13.84 31.02
C TYR A 179 4.56 13.33 31.49
N TYR A 180 4.57 12.45 32.49
CA TYR A 180 5.75 11.88 33.11
C TYR A 180 5.63 10.35 33.11
N PRO A 181 5.76 9.71 31.93
CA PRO A 181 5.66 8.27 31.81
C PRO A 181 6.72 7.60 32.69
N PRO A 182 6.33 6.68 33.57
CA PRO A 182 7.25 6.04 34.50
C PRO A 182 8.28 5.19 33.73
N THR A 183 9.56 5.34 34.07
CA THR A 183 10.63 4.46 33.57
C THR A 183 10.70 3.11 34.30
N ALA A 184 10.00 2.97 35.43
CA ALA A 184 9.83 1.76 36.26
C ALA A 184 8.59 1.97 37.19
N PRO A 185 8.03 0.95 37.88
CA PRO A 185 6.91 1.15 38.81
C PRO A 185 7.35 1.95 40.06
N ALA A 186 7.49 3.26 39.89
CA ALA A 186 7.79 4.19 40.95
C ALA A 186 6.50 4.52 41.72
N ARG A 187 6.63 4.57 43.05
CA ARG A 187 5.61 5.16 43.92
C ARG A 187 5.29 6.57 43.41
N LEU A 188 4.01 6.87 43.21
CA LEU A 188 3.59 8.20 42.77
C LEU A 188 4.02 9.25 43.81
N PRO A 189 4.51 10.43 43.37
CA PRO A 189 4.85 11.51 44.29
C PRO A 189 3.64 12.00 45.10
N PRO A 190 3.86 12.82 46.13
CA PRO A 190 2.79 13.52 46.85
C PRO A 190 1.80 14.23 45.91
N ILE A 191 0.57 14.43 46.37
CA ILE A 191 -0.48 15.09 45.58
C ILE A 191 -0.03 16.48 45.10
N SER A 192 0.50 17.30 46.00
CA SER A 192 0.99 18.65 45.69
C SER A 192 2.04 18.63 44.59
N GLU A 193 3.05 17.77 44.71
CA GLU A 193 4.12 17.66 43.72
C GLU A 193 3.57 17.24 42.34
N ARG A 194 2.59 16.33 42.28
CA ARG A 194 1.96 15.94 41.01
C ARG A 194 1.22 17.10 40.36
N ILE A 195 0.51 17.91 41.15
CA ILE A 195 -0.21 19.09 40.67
C ILE A 195 0.79 20.13 40.12
N ASP A 196 1.86 20.42 40.86
CA ASP A 196 2.91 21.35 40.42
C ASP A 196 3.58 20.87 39.12
N LYS A 197 3.83 19.56 39.01
CA LYS A 197 4.37 18.93 37.80
C LYS A 197 3.41 19.03 36.62
N ILE A 198 2.10 18.92 36.83
CA ILE A 198 1.09 19.10 35.77
C ILE A 198 1.08 20.56 35.31
N PHE A 199 1.09 21.52 36.23
CA PHE A 199 1.21 22.95 35.92
C PHE A 199 2.44 23.25 35.04
N VAL A 200 3.60 22.72 35.43
CA VAL A 200 4.84 22.84 34.64
C VAL A 200 4.69 22.19 33.26
N ALA A 201 4.10 20.99 33.19
CA ALA A 201 3.96 20.26 31.93
C ALA A 201 3.05 20.94 30.91
N ILE A 202 2.08 21.74 31.38
CA ILE A 202 1.14 22.48 30.52
C ILE A 202 1.54 23.94 30.30
N GLY A 203 2.64 24.42 30.91
CA GLY A 203 3.12 25.79 30.72
C GLY A 203 2.46 26.85 31.60
N ALA A 204 1.67 26.47 32.61
CA ALA A 204 0.98 27.42 33.48
C ALA A 204 1.83 27.67 34.75
N LYS A 205 2.72 28.67 34.74
CA LYS A 205 3.69 28.94 35.84
C LYS A 205 3.24 29.96 36.89
N ASN A 206 2.20 30.76 36.62
CA ASN A 206 1.74 31.84 37.51
C ASN A 206 0.36 31.50 38.11
N TYR A 207 0.28 30.45 38.94
CA TYR A 207 -0.96 29.94 39.56
C TYR A 207 -1.08 30.22 41.05
#